data_AF-A0A7J6WCL4-F1
#
_entry.id   AF-A0A7J6WCL4-F1
#
_cell.length_a   1.000
_cell.length_b   1.000
_cell.length_c   1.000
_cell.angle_alpha   90.00
_cell.angle_beta   90.00
_cell.angle_gamma   90.00
#
_symmetry.space_group_name_H-M   'P 1'
#
loop_
_entity.id
_entity.type
_entity.pdbx_description
1 polymer ?
#
loop_
_entity_poly.entity_id
_entity_poly.type
_entity_poly.pdbx_seq_one_letter_code
_entity_poly.pdbx_strand_id
1 'polypeptide(L)'
;MAELTGRDEHGAENSINDDIYYQVMPLDRHRRVRQQGRGVTPSSSNHNGAALRIEQLENELAEMRRQTQEKEEQRQQEFDQLTRSFEHVKTITVRMWFLVVNAEMIASYFHI
;
A
#
# COMPACT_ATOMS: atom_id res chain seq x y z
N MET A 1 49.39 -1.19 -12.02
CA MET A 1 48.45 -0.17 -11.50
C MET A 1 48.19 0.78 -12.65
N ALA A 2 46.94 0.94 -13.08
CA ALA A 2 46.61 1.76 -14.26
C ALA A 2 46.34 3.20 -13.80
N GLU A 3 47.16 4.13 -14.28
CA GLU A 3 46.99 5.58 -14.09
C GLU A 3 45.66 6.03 -14.73
N LEU A 4 44.83 6.74 -13.97
CA LEU A 4 43.56 7.29 -14.45
C LEU A 4 43.85 8.62 -15.15
N THR A 5 43.90 8.62 -16.49
CA THR A 5 44.04 9.84 -17.28
C THR A 5 42.68 10.54 -17.41
N GLY A 6 42.65 11.84 -17.09
CA GLY A 6 41.51 12.70 -17.34
C GLY A 6 41.72 13.47 -18.64
N ARG A 7 40.72 13.45 -19.52
CA ARG A 7 40.76 14.19 -20.79
C ARG A 7 39.95 15.47 -20.63
N ASP A 8 40.55 16.62 -20.91
CA ASP A 8 39.86 17.90 -20.88
C ASP A 8 39.01 18.13 -22.15
N GLU A 9 38.25 19.22 -22.16
CA GLU A 9 37.30 19.59 -23.21
C GLU A 9 37.97 19.89 -24.56
N HIS A 10 39.31 20.03 -24.58
CA HIS A 10 40.13 20.24 -25.78
C HIS A 10 40.96 19.00 -26.16
N GLY A 11 40.74 17.87 -25.48
CA GLY A 11 41.29 16.57 -25.83
C GLY A 11 42.75 16.37 -25.41
N ALA A 12 43.30 17.22 -24.55
CA ALA A 12 44.62 17.00 -23.97
C ALA A 12 44.51 16.02 -22.79
N GLU A 13 45.40 15.02 -22.80
CA GLU A 13 45.49 14.03 -21.72
C GLU A 13 46.34 14.61 -20.60
N ASN A 14 45.68 15.11 -19.56
CA ASN A 14 46.35 15.54 -18.36
C ASN A 14 46.33 14.36 -17.38
N SER A 15 47.52 13.90 -16.97
CA SER A 15 47.66 13.02 -15.81
C SER A 15 47.09 13.77 -14.61
N ILE A 16 45.92 13.32 -14.12
CA ILE A 16 45.33 13.87 -12.90
C ILE A 16 46.25 13.38 -11.79
N ASN A 17 47.14 14.26 -11.34
CA ASN A 17 48.08 13.91 -10.29
C ASN A 17 47.29 13.61 -9.01
N ASP A 18 47.37 12.36 -8.55
CA ASP A 18 46.64 11.82 -7.40
C ASP A 18 46.92 12.63 -6.11
N ASP A 19 48.03 13.36 -6.08
CA ASP A 19 48.46 14.25 -4.99
C ASP A 19 47.40 15.31 -4.61
N ILE A 20 46.68 15.88 -5.60
CA ILE A 20 45.63 16.88 -5.34
C ILE A 20 44.44 16.23 -4.64
N TYR A 21 44.17 14.96 -4.96
CA TYR A 21 43.03 14.21 -4.42
C TYR A 21 43.22 13.91 -2.92
N TYR A 22 44.45 13.66 -2.48
CA TYR A 22 44.80 13.43 -1.07
C TYR A 22 44.93 14.72 -0.25
N GLN A 23 45.13 15.86 -0.90
CA GLN A 23 45.30 17.14 -0.21
C GLN A 23 43.98 17.73 0.30
N VAL A 24 42.86 17.41 -0.37
CA VAL A 24 41.54 17.98 -0.05
C VAL A 24 40.70 17.05 0.83
N MET A 25 40.98 15.74 0.85
CA MET A 25 40.29 14.80 1.74
C MET A 25 41.23 13.76 2.37
N PRO A 26 41.08 13.44 3.67
CA PRO A 26 41.84 12.38 4.31
C PRO A 26 41.45 10.98 3.81
N LEU A 27 42.42 10.05 3.80
CA LEU A 27 42.33 8.71 3.21
C LEU A 27 41.12 7.89 3.70
N ASP A 28 40.71 8.06 4.96
CA ASP A 28 39.59 7.32 5.56
C ASP A 28 38.20 7.69 5.01
N ARG A 29 38.07 8.87 4.38
CA ARG A 29 36.80 9.30 3.74
C ARG A 29 36.68 8.82 2.29
N HIS A 30 37.78 8.42 1.66
CA HIS A 30 37.79 7.97 0.26
C HIS A 30 37.01 6.67 0.04
N ARG A 31 37.12 5.72 0.96
CA ARG A 31 36.40 4.44 0.85
C ARG A 31 34.89 4.60 0.98
N ARG A 32 34.42 5.58 1.76
CA ARG A 32 32.99 5.84 1.94
C ARG A 32 32.35 6.42 0.69
N VAL A 33 33.02 7.33 -0.01
CA VAL A 33 32.48 7.94 -1.24
C VAL A 33 32.44 6.93 -2.40
N ARG A 34 33.43 6.02 -2.48
CA ARG A 34 33.41 4.92 -3.46
C ARG A 34 32.38 3.82 -3.14
N GLN A 35 32.11 3.53 -1.87
CA GLN A 35 31.16 2.48 -1.47
C GLN A 35 29.71 2.98 -1.29
N GLN A 36 29.51 4.27 -0.99
CA GLN A 36 28.19 4.89 -0.90
C GLN A 36 27.98 5.74 -2.16
N GLY A 37 27.78 5.06 -3.29
CA GLY A 37 27.54 5.67 -4.61
C GLY A 37 26.34 6.62 -4.62
N ARG A 38 26.57 7.88 -4.26
CA ARG A 38 25.70 9.04 -4.50
C ARG A 38 26.27 9.96 -5.57
N GLY A 39 27.00 9.39 -6.53
CA GLY A 39 27.66 10.12 -7.62
C GLY A 39 27.79 9.32 -8.90
N VAL A 40 27.01 8.26 -9.08
CA VAL A 40 26.93 7.54 -10.36
C VAL A 40 25.45 7.34 -10.62
N THR A 41 24.92 8.01 -11.64
CA THR A 41 23.73 7.55 -12.35
C THR A 41 23.92 6.05 -12.56
N PRO A 42 22.96 5.19 -12.15
CA PRO A 42 23.12 3.76 -12.36
C PRO A 42 23.13 3.51 -13.88
N SER A 43 24.32 3.44 -14.47
CA SER A 43 24.55 2.81 -15.76
C SER A 43 24.50 1.31 -15.54
N SER A 44 23.29 0.80 -15.38
CA SER A 44 22.99 -0.61 -15.51
C SER A 44 21.59 -0.69 -16.10
N SER A 45 21.57 -0.74 -17.42
CA SER A 45 20.45 -1.15 -18.24
C SER A 45 20.00 -2.55 -17.85
N ASN A 46 19.22 -2.67 -16.77
CA ASN A 46 18.47 -3.88 -16.46
C ASN A 46 16.97 -3.59 -16.60
N HIS A 47 16.61 -3.07 -17.77
CA HIS A 47 15.24 -2.66 -18.10
C HIS A 47 14.27 -3.85 -18.00
N ASN A 48 14.76 -5.07 -18.25
CA ASN A 48 13.98 -6.30 -18.22
C ASN A 48 13.62 -6.75 -16.80
N GLY A 49 14.54 -6.60 -15.84
CA GLY A 49 14.29 -6.94 -14.42
C GLY A 49 13.39 -5.92 -13.72
N ALA A 50 13.51 -4.65 -14.09
CA ALA A 50 12.63 -3.59 -13.59
C ALA A 50 11.20 -3.73 -14.13
N ALA A 51 11.04 -4.04 -15.43
CA ALA A 51 9.73 -4.26 -16.04
C ALA A 51 9.00 -5.46 -15.44
N LEU A 52 9.68 -6.60 -15.28
CA LEU A 52 9.11 -7.79 -14.62
C LEU A 52 8.69 -7.51 -13.17
N ARG A 53 9.45 -6.68 -12.45
CA ARG A 53 9.12 -6.31 -11.07
C ARG A 53 7.94 -5.33 -10.99
N ILE A 54 7.80 -4.44 -11.96
CA ILE A 54 6.64 -3.55 -12.05
C ILE A 54 5.39 -4.38 -12.36
N GLU A 55 5.46 -5.30 -13.32
CA GLU A 55 4.35 -6.20 -13.68
C GLU A 55 3.90 -7.05 -12.47
N GLN A 56 4.84 -7.57 -11.69
CA GLN A 56 4.52 -8.30 -10.45
C GLN A 56 3.79 -7.43 -9.44
N LEU A 57 4.27 -6.20 -9.21
CA LEU A 57 3.64 -5.27 -8.28
C LEU A 57 2.25 -4.80 -8.76
N GLU A 58 2.06 -4.64 -10.06
CA GLU A 58 0.76 -4.31 -10.66
C GLU A 58 -0.24 -5.45 -10.47
N ASN A 59 0.19 -6.69 -10.65
CA ASN A 59 -0.63 -7.88 -10.41
C ASN A 59 -0.99 -8.02 -8.93
N GLU A 60 -0.03 -7.84 -8.02
CA GLU A 60 -0.28 -7.85 -6.57
C GLU A 60 -1.27 -6.75 -6.15
N LEU A 61 -1.15 -5.55 -6.73
CA LEU A 61 -2.10 -4.45 -6.49
C LEU A 61 -3.50 -4.76 -7.02
N ALA A 62 -3.60 -5.34 -8.21
CA ALA A 62 -4.88 -5.76 -8.78
C ALA A 62 -5.55 -6.82 -7.92
N GLU A 63 -4.80 -7.80 -7.45
CA GLU A 63 -5.30 -8.85 -6.56
C GLU A 63 -5.74 -8.29 -5.20
N MET A 64 -4.94 -7.41 -4.60
CA MET A 64 -5.29 -6.75 -3.34
C MET A 64 -6.58 -5.92 -3.46
N ARG A 65 -6.74 -5.18 -4.56
CA ARG A 65 -7.98 -4.43 -4.84
C ARG A 65 -9.17 -5.37 -4.97
N ARG A 66 -9.02 -6.48 -5.68
CA ARG A 66 -10.07 -7.49 -5.85
C ARG A 66 -10.49 -8.08 -4.50
N GLN A 67 -9.53 -8.50 -3.69
CA GLN A 67 -9.80 -9.05 -2.35
C GLN A 67 -10.47 -8.02 -1.43
N THR A 68 -10.10 -6.74 -1.54
CA THR A 68 -10.72 -5.67 -0.76
C THR A 68 -12.16 -5.46 -1.18
N GLN A 69 -12.44 -5.46 -2.48
CA GLN A 69 -13.79 -5.33 -3.01
C GLN A 69 -14.67 -6.53 -2.63
N GLU A 70 -14.16 -7.76 -2.76
CA GLU A 70 -14.88 -8.97 -2.35
C GLU A 70 -15.23 -8.95 -0.86
N LYS A 71 -14.30 -8.50 0.00
CA LYS A 71 -14.56 -8.35 1.44
C LYS A 71 -15.60 -7.26 1.73
N GLU A 72 -15.58 -6.16 0.99
CA GLU A 72 -16.56 -5.09 1.16
C GLU A 72 -17.97 -5.58 0.76
N GLU A 73 -18.07 -6.27 -0.37
CA GLU A 73 -19.33 -6.86 -0.82
C GLU A 73 -19.87 -7.90 0.18
N GLN A 74 -19.00 -8.73 0.76
CA GLN A 74 -19.38 -9.67 1.83
C GLN A 74 -19.92 -8.94 3.07
N ARG A 75 -19.21 -7.90 3.55
CA ARG A 75 -19.69 -7.10 4.69
C ARG A 75 -21.03 -6.44 4.41
N GLN A 76 -21.21 -5.93 3.20
CA GLN A 76 -22.47 -5.32 2.80
C GLN A 76 -23.61 -6.35 2.81
N GLN A 77 -23.38 -7.56 2.30
CA GLN A 77 -24.36 -8.64 2.32
C GLN A 77 -24.73 -9.07 3.74
N GLU A 78 -23.75 -9.18 4.65
CA GLU A 78 -24.01 -9.47 6.06
C GLU A 78 -24.85 -8.38 6.73
N PHE A 79 -24.54 -7.12 6.45
CA PHE A 79 -25.30 -5.98 6.98
C PHE A 79 -26.74 -5.96 6.44
N ASP A 80 -26.93 -6.22 5.14
CA ASP A 80 -28.24 -6.29 4.51
C ASP A 80 -29.09 -7.45 5.06
N GLN A 81 -28.47 -8.60 5.36
CA GLN A 81 -29.15 -9.71 6.03
C GLN A 81 -29.54 -9.35 7.45
N LEU A 82 -28.64 -8.72 8.21
CA LEU A 82 -28.89 -8.32 9.59
C LEU A 82 -30.02 -7.28 9.67
N THR A 83 -30.00 -6.27 8.80
CA THR A 83 -31.06 -5.25 8.73
C THR A 83 -32.41 -5.84 8.39
N ARG A 84 -32.51 -6.76 7.43
CA ARG A 84 -33.76 -7.49 7.14
C ARG A 84 -34.25 -8.30 8.33
N SER A 85 -33.35 -9.01 9.01
CA SER A 85 -33.71 -9.78 10.20
C SER A 85 -34.25 -8.89 11.32
N PHE A 86 -33.64 -7.72 11.50
CA PHE A 86 -34.05 -6.73 12.49
C PHE A 86 -35.42 -6.13 12.18
N GLU A 87 -35.69 -5.78 10.92
CA GLU A 87 -37.01 -5.31 10.48
C GLU A 87 -38.09 -6.38 10.67
N HIS A 88 -37.76 -7.65 10.43
CA HIS A 88 -38.68 -8.75 10.69
C HIS A 88 -39.01 -8.89 12.18
N VAL A 89 -38.00 -8.86 13.05
CA VAL A 89 -38.17 -8.92 14.51
C VAL A 89 -38.95 -7.73 15.04
N LYS A 90 -38.68 -6.51 14.56
CA LYS A 90 -39.47 -5.31 14.90
C LYS A 90 -40.93 -5.52 14.56
N THR A 91 -41.23 -5.98 13.35
CA THR A 91 -42.60 -6.19 12.89
C THR A 91 -43.33 -7.20 13.76
N ILE A 92 -42.67 -8.31 14.11
CA ILE A 92 -43.24 -9.33 15.02
C ILE A 92 -43.50 -8.72 16.40
N THR A 93 -42.51 -8.00 16.95
CA THR A 93 -42.62 -7.39 18.28
C THR A 93 -43.79 -6.40 18.35
N VAL A 94 -43.94 -5.53 17.34
CA VAL A 94 -45.05 -4.57 17.26
C VAL A 94 -46.40 -5.30 17.16
N ARG A 95 -46.50 -6.34 16.33
CA ARG A 95 -47.73 -7.14 16.20
C ARG A 95 -48.08 -7.84 17.50
N MET A 96 -47.09 -8.41 18.18
CA MET A 96 -47.28 -9.09 19.46
C MET A 96 -47.76 -8.11 20.54
N TRP A 97 -47.14 -6.93 20.62
CA TRP A 97 -47.58 -5.87 21.55
C TRP A 97 -49.03 -5.46 21.27
N PHE A 98 -49.40 -5.26 20.01
CA PHE A 98 -50.77 -4.95 19.63
C PHE A 98 -51.77 -6.03 20.05
N LEU A 99 -51.43 -7.31 19.86
CA LEU A 99 -52.27 -8.44 20.28
C LEU A 99 -52.44 -8.49 21.79
N VAL A 100 -51.37 -8.26 22.56
CA VAL A 100 -51.42 -8.24 24.03
C VAL A 100 -52.32 -7.12 24.52
N VAL A 101 -52.13 -5.89 24.03
CA VAL A 101 -52.96 -4.74 24.42
C VAL A 101 -54.43 -4.96 24.06
N ASN A 102 -54.71 -5.53 22.89
CA ASN A 102 -56.08 -5.81 22.47
C ASN A 102 -56.72 -6.92 23.34
N ALA A 103 -55.97 -7.97 23.67
CA ALA A 103 -56.45 -9.02 24.57
C ALA A 103 -56.76 -8.48 25.98
N GLU A 104 -55.91 -7.60 26.54
CA GLU A 104 -56.16 -6.95 27.83
C GLU A 104 -57.41 -6.07 27.81
N MET A 105 -57.62 -5.33 26.72
CA MET A 105 -58.80 -4.50 26.53
C MET A 105 -60.08 -5.35 26.45
N ILE A 106 -60.07 -6.45 25.69
CA ILE A 106 -61.21 -7.39 25.60
C ILE A 106 -61.48 -8.05 26.95
N ALA A 107 -60.44 -8.51 27.66
CA ALA A 107 -60.58 -9.12 28.98
C ALA A 107 -61.21 -8.14 29.99
N SER A 108 -60.85 -6.86 29.93
CA SER A 108 -61.44 -5.81 30.77
C SER A 108 -62.91 -5.56 30.45
N TYR A 109 -63.34 -5.72 29.20
CA TYR A 109 -64.73 -5.57 28.77
C TYR A 109 -65.66 -6.72 29.23
N PHE A 110 -65.12 -7.93 29.41
CA PHE A 110 -65.88 -9.11 29.83
C PHE A 110 -65.88 -9.36 31.36
N HIS A 111 -65.18 -8.52 32.13
CA HIS A 111 -65.15 -8.59 33.60
C HIS A 111 -66.10 -7.58 34.30
N ILE A 112 -67.06 -7.05 33.55
CA ILE A 112 -68.24 -6.31 34.03
C ILE A 112 -69.48 -7.18 33.78
#